data_AF-A0A6P0PDX9-F1
#
_entry.id   AF-A0A6P0PDX9-F1
#
_cell.length_a   1.000
_cell.length_b   1.000
_cell.length_c   1.000
_cell.angle_alpha   90.00
_cell.angle_beta   90.00
_cell.angle_gamma   90.00
#
_symmetry.space_group_name_H-M   'P 1'
#
loop_
_entity.id
_entity.type
_entity.pdbx_description
1 polymer ?
#
loop_
_entity_poly.entity_id
_entity_poly.type
_entity_poly.pdbx_seq_one_letter_code
_entity_poly.pdbx_strand_id
1 'polypeptide(L)'
;MITKNQPFIDDYGDLIYKSLKLLAQALYPYIEEKMREYYSDNWLKEAKNILKNQQGLNKCNLDEALRKDVSLQLKLIYKLWDNIFKYDLSQGTEMSKSKVKKLLDIRNNCAHFFPFPKKKVDIALDSIIQLLKTINAAEVENVEKIKNRNY
;
A
#
# COMPACT_ATOMS: atom_id res chain seq x y z
N MET A 1 -44.24 -7.65 6.78
CA MET A 1 -42.94 -8.11 6.23
C MET A 1 -41.86 -7.22 6.81
N ILE A 2 -41.07 -7.74 7.74
CA ILE A 2 -40.04 -6.97 8.43
C ILE A 2 -38.82 -6.91 7.50
N THR A 3 -38.55 -5.73 6.93
CA THR A 3 -37.27 -5.44 6.28
C THR A 3 -36.21 -5.49 7.36
N LYS A 4 -35.48 -6.61 7.42
CA LYS A 4 -34.24 -6.68 8.19
C LYS A 4 -33.29 -5.65 7.59
N ASN A 5 -33.08 -4.53 8.29
CA ASN A 5 -31.98 -3.62 8.04
C ASN A 5 -30.69 -4.44 8.20
N GLN A 6 -30.17 -4.91 7.07
CA GLN A 6 -28.85 -5.50 7.00
C GLN A 6 -27.88 -4.41 7.46
N PRO A 7 -26.99 -4.68 8.44
CA PRO A 7 -26.05 -3.68 8.90
C PRO A 7 -25.26 -3.17 7.69
N PHE A 8 -24.95 -1.88 7.68
CA PHE A 8 -24.10 -1.24 6.68
C PHE A 8 -22.70 -1.85 6.77
N ILE A 9 -22.55 -3.06 6.22
CA ILE A 9 -21.25 -3.69 5.97
C ILE A 9 -20.61 -2.76 4.96
N ASP A 10 -19.55 -2.06 5.38
CA ASP A 10 -18.71 -1.26 4.49
C ASP A 10 -18.57 -1.99 3.15
N ASP A 11 -18.75 -1.29 2.01
CA ASP A 11 -18.54 -1.94 0.71
C ASP A 11 -17.13 -2.56 0.69
N TYR A 12 -16.97 -3.66 -0.02
CA TYR A 12 -15.69 -4.35 -0.12
C TYR A 12 -14.55 -3.40 -0.55
N GLY A 13 -14.88 -2.39 -1.35
CA GLY A 13 -13.96 -1.30 -1.69
C GLY A 13 -13.55 -0.44 -0.50
N ASP A 14 -14.49 -0.10 0.41
CA ASP A 14 -14.21 0.70 1.60
C ASP A 14 -13.26 -0.02 2.56
N LEU A 15 -13.44 -1.32 2.76
CA LEU A 15 -12.56 -2.13 3.63
C LEU A 15 -11.12 -2.19 3.08
N ILE A 16 -10.99 -2.35 1.76
CA ILE A 16 -9.69 -2.33 1.08
C ILE A 16 -9.09 -0.92 1.18
N TYR A 17 -9.87 0.13 0.96
CA TYR A 17 -9.40 1.50 1.04
C TYR A 17 -8.92 1.87 2.45
N LYS A 18 -9.66 1.48 3.50
CA LYS A 18 -9.24 1.63 4.91
C LYS A 18 -7.92 0.89 5.17
N SER A 19 -7.79 -0.33 4.66
CA SER A 19 -6.55 -1.12 4.81
C SER A 19 -5.37 -0.53 4.04
N LEU A 20 -5.60 0.02 2.84
CA LEU A 20 -4.60 0.72 2.05
C LEU A 20 -4.12 2.02 2.71
N LYS A 21 -4.99 2.70 3.47
CA LYS A 21 -4.59 3.86 4.29
C LYS A 21 -3.65 3.46 5.43
N LEU A 22 -3.96 2.37 6.14
CA LEU A 22 -3.08 1.80 7.17
C LEU A 22 -1.73 1.40 6.56
N LEU A 23 -1.75 0.78 5.38
CA LEU A 23 -0.54 0.48 4.62
C LEU A 23 0.26 1.76 4.31
N ALA A 24 -0.42 2.83 3.89
CA ALA A 24 0.24 4.10 3.57
C ALA A 24 0.97 4.71 4.78
N GLN A 25 0.35 4.63 5.95
CA GLN A 25 0.89 5.13 7.21
C GLN A 25 2.17 4.38 7.61
N ALA A 26 2.16 3.06 7.48
CA ALA A 26 3.31 2.22 7.80
C ALA A 26 4.44 2.30 6.76
N LEU A 27 4.11 2.37 5.46
CA LEU A 27 5.11 2.37 4.39
C LEU A 27 5.92 3.66 4.33
N TYR A 28 5.31 4.80 4.64
CA TYR A 28 5.98 6.09 4.54
C TYR A 28 7.28 6.17 5.37
N PRO A 29 7.26 5.94 6.70
CA PRO A 29 8.48 6.02 7.51
C PRO A 29 9.53 4.98 7.10
N TYR A 30 9.09 3.77 6.73
CA TYR A 30 9.96 2.72 6.20
C TYR A 30 10.69 3.16 4.91
N ILE A 31 9.94 3.75 3.96
CA ILE A 31 10.52 4.26 2.71
C ILE A 31 11.48 5.41 3.00
N GLU A 32 11.09 6.36 3.85
CA GLU A 32 11.94 7.50 4.21
C GLU A 32 13.26 7.03 4.81
N GLU A 33 13.24 6.08 5.74
CA GLU A 33 14.43 5.47 6.33
C GLU A 33 15.34 4.87 5.26
N LYS A 34 14.84 3.91 4.46
CA LYS A 34 15.65 3.20 3.45
C LYS A 34 16.17 4.12 2.35
N MET A 35 15.37 5.11 1.96
CA MET A 35 15.79 6.09 0.97
C MET A 35 16.84 7.06 1.53
N ARG A 36 16.77 7.44 2.81
CA ARG A 36 17.79 8.27 3.47
C ARG A 36 19.08 7.50 3.72
N GLU A 37 19.02 6.22 4.05
CA GLU A 37 20.22 5.37 4.16
C GLU A 37 21.02 5.36 2.85
N TYR A 38 20.33 5.36 1.70
CA TYR A 38 20.97 5.28 0.39
C TYR A 38 21.28 6.64 -0.26
N TYR A 39 20.39 7.62 -0.13
CA TYR A 39 20.49 8.94 -0.80
C TYR A 39 20.68 10.13 0.15
N SER A 40 20.75 9.88 1.46
CA SER A 40 20.88 10.92 2.50
C SER A 40 19.79 12.00 2.35
N ASP A 41 20.13 13.28 2.49
CA ASP A 41 19.16 14.38 2.40
C ASP A 41 18.61 14.63 0.99
N ASN A 42 19.21 14.04 -0.05
CA ASN A 42 18.75 14.17 -1.43
C ASN A 42 17.62 13.19 -1.78
N TRP A 43 17.17 12.36 -0.84
CA TRP A 43 16.25 11.26 -1.12
C TRP A 43 14.93 11.70 -1.78
N LEU A 44 14.37 12.86 -1.39
CA LEU A 44 13.15 13.41 -2.01
C LEU A 44 13.37 13.83 -3.46
N LYS A 45 14.55 14.37 -3.78
CA LYS A 45 14.91 14.74 -5.17
C LYS A 45 14.99 13.50 -6.04
N GLU A 46 15.62 12.44 -5.54
CA GLU A 46 15.73 11.16 -6.25
C GLU A 46 14.37 10.48 -6.40
N ALA A 47 13.56 10.45 -5.34
CA ALA A 47 12.18 9.96 -5.41
C ALA A 47 11.37 10.70 -6.49
N LYS A 48 11.53 12.03 -6.59
CA LYS A 48 10.87 12.84 -7.63
C LYS A 48 11.31 12.45 -9.02
N ASN A 49 12.61 12.26 -9.24
CA ASN A 49 13.16 11.85 -10.53
C ASN A 49 12.66 10.45 -10.94
N ILE A 50 12.59 9.50 -10.00
CA ILE A 50 12.09 8.14 -10.22
C ILE A 50 10.60 8.15 -10.58
N LEU A 51 9.84 9.06 -9.98
CA LEU A 51 8.39 9.21 -10.18
C LEU A 51 8.00 10.27 -11.23
N LYS A 52 8.95 10.86 -11.97
CA LYS A 52 8.70 12.01 -12.88
C LYS A 52 7.61 11.81 -13.94
N ASN A 53 7.32 10.56 -14.30
CA ASN A 53 6.28 10.22 -15.27
C ASN A 53 4.88 10.04 -14.65
N GLN A 54 4.72 10.26 -13.34
CA GLN A 54 3.42 10.15 -12.69
C GLN A 54 2.64 11.46 -12.85
N GLN A 55 1.41 11.35 -13.36
CA GLN A 55 0.52 12.48 -13.55
C GLN A 55 0.23 13.19 -12.22
N GLY A 56 0.18 14.52 -12.25
CA GLY A 56 -0.17 15.34 -11.09
C GLY A 56 0.97 15.65 -10.11
N LEU A 57 2.11 14.94 -10.17
CA LEU A 57 3.22 15.19 -9.23
C LEU A 57 3.92 16.53 -9.41
N ASN A 58 3.87 17.12 -10.61
CA ASN A 58 4.54 18.39 -10.89
C ASN A 58 3.94 19.58 -10.12
N LYS A 59 2.72 19.43 -9.57
CA LYS A 59 1.96 20.48 -8.88
C LYS A 59 1.89 20.30 -7.36
N CYS A 60 2.47 19.24 -6.81
CA CYS A 60 2.33 18.88 -5.40
C CYS A 60 3.69 18.82 -4.68
N ASN A 61 3.67 19.10 -3.37
CA ASN A 61 4.78 18.73 -2.49
C ASN A 61 4.92 17.20 -2.47
N LEU A 62 6.07 16.68 -2.90
CA LEU A 62 6.27 15.23 -3.02
C LEU A 62 6.24 14.54 -1.65
N ASP A 63 6.79 15.17 -0.60
CA ASP A 63 6.81 14.61 0.74
C ASP A 63 5.38 14.37 1.24
N GLU A 64 4.54 15.40 1.16
CA GLU A 64 3.13 15.30 1.53
C GLU A 64 2.35 14.30 0.68
N ALA A 65 2.66 14.22 -0.61
CA ALA A 65 2.03 13.25 -1.51
C ALA A 65 2.42 11.82 -1.13
N LEU A 66 3.71 11.57 -0.82
CA LEU A 66 4.20 10.28 -0.37
C LEU A 66 3.62 9.87 0.97
N ARG A 67 3.36 10.80 1.90
CA ARG A 67 2.69 10.51 3.19
C ARG A 67 1.26 10.00 3.05
N LYS A 68 0.58 10.33 1.94
CA LYS A 68 -0.87 10.09 1.77
C LYS A 68 -1.19 9.06 0.69
N ASP A 69 -0.35 8.92 -0.34
CA ASP A 69 -0.65 8.08 -1.50
C ASP A 69 0.18 6.80 -1.55
N VAL A 70 -0.44 5.70 -1.10
CA VAL A 70 0.12 4.35 -1.17
C VAL A 70 0.50 3.92 -2.60
N SER A 71 -0.13 4.48 -3.65
CA SER A 71 0.29 4.18 -5.03
C SER A 71 1.67 4.73 -5.33
N LEU A 72 1.99 5.94 -4.85
CA LEU A 72 3.31 6.52 -5.07
C LEU A 72 4.39 5.74 -4.31
N GLN A 73 4.08 5.38 -3.06
CA GLN A 73 4.94 4.56 -2.21
C GLN A 73 5.24 3.20 -2.84
N LEU A 74 4.21 2.44 -3.23
CA LEU A 74 4.38 1.13 -3.86
C LEU A 74 5.10 1.24 -5.22
N LYS A 75 4.88 2.31 -6.00
CA LYS A 75 5.64 2.56 -7.25
C LYS A 75 7.11 2.79 -6.97
N LEU A 76 7.45 3.51 -5.90
CA LEU A 76 8.83 3.75 -5.51
C LEU A 76 9.51 2.44 -5.10
N ILE A 77 8.87 1.64 -4.23
CA ILE A 77 9.35 0.30 -3.85
C ILE A 77 9.52 -0.59 -5.08
N TYR A 78 8.53 -0.62 -5.98
CA TYR A 78 8.61 -1.42 -7.20
C TYR A 78 9.78 -1.00 -8.11
N LYS A 79 9.98 0.30 -8.32
CA LYS A 79 11.05 0.81 -9.20
C LYS A 79 12.44 0.62 -8.62
N LEU A 80 12.57 0.74 -7.29
CA LEU A 80 13.83 0.60 -6.56
C LEU A 80 14.01 -0.79 -5.92
N TRP A 81 13.17 -1.75 -6.29
CA TRP A 81 13.15 -3.08 -5.69
C TRP A 81 14.56 -3.67 -5.65
N ASP A 82 15.20 -3.79 -6.81
CA ASP A 82 16.49 -4.47 -6.93
C ASP A 82 17.66 -3.71 -6.27
N ASN A 83 17.51 -2.40 -6.05
CA ASN A 83 18.59 -1.53 -5.59
C ASN A 83 18.56 -1.26 -4.09
N ILE A 84 17.36 -1.07 -3.51
CA ILE A 84 17.18 -0.61 -2.12
C ILE A 84 16.37 -1.61 -1.31
N PHE A 85 15.24 -2.07 -1.84
CA PHE A 85 14.25 -2.77 -1.01
C PHE A 85 14.37 -4.29 -0.99
N LYS A 86 15.00 -4.90 -1.99
CA LYS A 86 15.04 -6.37 -2.13
C LYS A 86 15.68 -7.03 -0.93
N TYR A 87 16.84 -6.55 -0.48
CA TYR A 87 17.57 -7.19 0.61
C TYR A 87 16.73 -7.19 1.90
N ASP A 88 16.15 -6.05 2.25
CA ASP A 88 15.37 -5.89 3.48
C ASP A 88 14.02 -6.62 3.40
N LEU A 89 13.27 -6.46 2.30
CA LEU A 89 11.94 -7.05 2.18
C LEU A 89 11.96 -8.56 1.91
N SER A 90 12.96 -9.10 1.21
CA SER A 90 12.98 -10.52 0.82
C SER A 90 13.65 -11.44 1.84
N GLN A 91 14.37 -10.91 2.81
CA GLN A 91 15.05 -11.75 3.80
C GLN A 91 14.06 -12.38 4.77
N GLY A 92 14.02 -13.71 4.79
CA GLY A 92 13.15 -14.46 5.68
C GLY A 92 11.65 -14.31 5.39
N THR A 93 11.28 -13.67 4.27
CA THR A 93 9.88 -13.52 3.85
C THR A 93 9.70 -13.90 2.39
N GLU A 94 8.45 -14.18 1.99
CA GLU A 94 8.13 -14.44 0.59
C GLU A 94 7.90 -13.17 -0.25
N MET A 95 8.31 -11.98 0.24
CA MET A 95 8.06 -10.74 -0.48
C MET A 95 8.88 -10.69 -1.78
N SER A 96 8.24 -10.24 -2.86
CA SER A 96 8.88 -10.12 -4.17
C SER A 96 8.38 -8.89 -4.93
N LYS A 97 9.15 -8.45 -5.92
CA LYS A 97 8.76 -7.37 -6.85
C LYS A 97 7.39 -7.63 -7.50
N SER A 98 7.09 -8.89 -7.79
CA SER A 98 5.80 -9.32 -8.35
C SER A 98 4.65 -9.12 -7.37
N LYS A 99 4.85 -9.42 -6.07
CA LYS A 99 3.84 -9.16 -5.02
C LYS A 99 3.59 -7.67 -4.82
N VAL A 100 4.64 -6.84 -4.86
CA VAL A 100 4.49 -5.36 -4.84
C VAL A 100 3.70 -4.88 -6.06
N LYS A 101 3.96 -5.43 -7.25
CA LYS A 101 3.19 -5.11 -8.46
C LYS A 101 1.72 -5.53 -8.33
N LYS A 102 1.44 -6.70 -7.77
CA LYS A 102 0.08 -7.17 -7.49
C LYS A 102 -0.66 -6.21 -6.56
N LEU A 103 -0.01 -5.69 -5.52
CA LEU A 103 -0.59 -4.67 -4.62
C LEU A 103 -0.90 -3.36 -5.34
N LEU A 104 0.00 -2.90 -6.23
CA LEU A 104 -0.28 -1.75 -7.10
C LEU A 104 -1.54 -1.96 -7.94
N ASP A 105 -1.70 -3.15 -8.51
CA ASP A 105 -2.85 -3.48 -9.33
C ASP A 105 -4.14 -3.56 -8.50
N ILE A 106 -4.07 -4.07 -7.27
CA ILE A 106 -5.19 -4.04 -6.32
C ILE A 106 -5.61 -2.60 -6.01
N ARG A 107 -4.66 -1.71 -5.68
CA ARG A 107 -4.92 -0.28 -5.43
C ARG A 107 -5.57 0.37 -6.65
N ASN A 108 -4.98 0.19 -7.83
CA ASN A 108 -5.51 0.76 -9.06
C ASN A 108 -6.93 0.26 -9.35
N ASN A 109 -7.16 -1.05 -9.22
CA ASN A 109 -8.49 -1.63 -9.39
C ASN A 109 -9.50 -1.05 -8.38
N CYS A 110 -9.10 -0.83 -7.13
CA CYS A 110 -9.97 -0.21 -6.12
C CYS A 110 -10.39 1.22 -6.49
N ALA A 111 -9.56 1.96 -7.23
CA ALA A 111 -9.90 3.30 -7.70
C ALA A 111 -10.77 3.31 -8.97
N HIS A 112 -10.88 2.17 -9.67
CA HIS A 112 -11.58 2.07 -10.96
C HIS A 112 -12.86 1.21 -10.93
N PHE A 113 -12.95 0.24 -10.02
CA PHE A 113 -14.08 -0.69 -9.96
C PHE A 113 -14.98 -0.40 -8.76
N PHE A 114 -16.25 -0.08 -9.05
CA PHE A 114 -17.30 0.06 -8.05
C PHE A 114 -18.55 -0.73 -8.49
N PRO A 115 -19.00 -1.76 -7.75
CA PRO A 115 -18.43 -2.28 -6.50
C PRO A 115 -17.16 -3.13 -6.74
N PHE A 116 -16.29 -3.22 -5.73
CA PHE A 116 -15.10 -4.07 -5.83
C PHE A 116 -15.47 -5.56 -5.76
N PRO A 117 -14.88 -6.46 -6.58
CA PRO A 117 -15.29 -7.86 -6.60
C PRO A 117 -14.99 -8.59 -5.28
N LYS A 118 -16.03 -9.12 -4.61
CA LYS A 118 -15.93 -9.90 -3.36
C LYS A 118 -14.80 -10.94 -3.38
N LYS A 119 -14.70 -11.73 -4.46
CA LYS A 119 -13.69 -12.79 -4.64
C LYS A 119 -12.24 -12.32 -4.60
N LYS A 120 -12.00 -11.00 -4.72
CA LYS A 120 -10.67 -10.39 -4.69
C LYS A 120 -10.34 -9.75 -3.34
N VAL A 121 -11.29 -9.70 -2.40
CA VAL A 121 -11.14 -8.98 -1.12
C VAL A 121 -10.10 -9.65 -0.23
N ASP A 122 -10.20 -10.96 0.00
CA ASP A 122 -9.21 -11.66 0.82
C ASP A 122 -7.82 -11.55 0.22
N ILE A 123 -7.70 -11.71 -1.11
CA ILE A 123 -6.43 -11.56 -1.82
C ILE A 123 -5.84 -10.17 -1.61
N ALA A 124 -6.67 -9.13 -1.61
CA ALA A 124 -6.25 -7.76 -1.36
C ALA A 124 -5.77 -7.58 0.08
N LEU A 125 -6.58 -7.98 1.07
CA LEU A 125 -6.28 -7.85 2.48
C LEU A 125 -5.05 -8.67 2.88
N ASP A 126 -4.92 -9.91 2.39
CA ASP A 126 -3.76 -10.77 2.65
C ASP A 126 -2.48 -10.21 2.06
N SER A 127 -2.55 -9.61 0.86
CA SER A 127 -1.38 -8.96 0.28
C SER A 127 -0.95 -7.75 1.11
N ILE A 128 -1.90 -6.97 1.66
CA ILE A 128 -1.61 -5.83 2.53
C ILE A 128 -1.00 -6.31 3.85
N ILE A 129 -1.61 -7.30 4.51
CA ILE A 129 -1.13 -7.90 5.75
C ILE A 129 0.28 -8.46 5.55
N GLN A 130 0.53 -9.16 4.44
CA GLN A 130 1.85 -9.72 4.16
C GLN A 130 2.92 -8.62 4.09
N LEU A 131 2.66 -7.50 3.40
CA LEU A 131 3.61 -6.41 3.33
C LEU A 131 3.82 -5.72 4.67
N LEU A 132 2.75 -5.49 5.44
CA LEU A 132 2.85 -4.93 6.79
C LEU A 132 3.68 -5.83 7.73
N LYS A 133 3.48 -7.15 7.68
CA LYS A 133 4.28 -8.12 8.44
C LYS A 133 5.75 -8.09 8.03
N THR A 134 6.04 -8.01 6.73
CA THR A 134 7.42 -7.93 6.24
C THR A 134 8.16 -6.71 6.80
N ILE A 135 7.48 -5.58 6.99
CA ILE A 135 8.10 -4.36 7.56
C ILE A 135 7.89 -4.23 9.08
N ASN A 136 7.43 -5.28 9.77
CA ASN A 136 7.14 -5.28 11.22
C ASN A 136 6.23 -4.12 11.68
N ALA A 137 5.23 -3.77 10.85
CA ALA A 137 4.31 -2.67 11.15
C ALA A 137 3.29 -3.03 12.24
N ALA A 138 2.98 -2.09 13.13
CA ALA A 138 1.96 -2.27 14.18
C ALA A 138 0.54 -2.36 13.60
N GLU A 139 0.32 -1.84 12.40
CA GLU A 139 -0.96 -1.80 11.70
C GLU A 139 -1.46 -3.19 11.26
N VAL A 140 -0.64 -4.24 11.35
CA VAL A 140 -1.02 -5.63 11.02
C VAL A 140 -2.31 -6.02 11.73
N GLU A 141 -2.39 -5.82 13.05
CA GLU A 141 -3.57 -6.21 13.85
C GLU A 141 -4.83 -5.48 13.41
N ASN A 142 -4.70 -4.22 12.97
CA ASN A 142 -5.84 -3.42 12.54
C ASN A 142 -6.41 -3.95 11.21
N VAL A 143 -5.55 -4.35 10.28
CA VAL A 143 -5.99 -4.95 9.00
C VAL A 143 -6.54 -6.37 9.22
N GLU A 144 -5.97 -7.16 10.13
CA GLU A 144 -6.51 -8.47 10.50
C GLU A 144 -7.91 -8.36 11.14
N LYS A 145 -8.13 -7.36 12.01
CA LYS A 145 -9.47 -7.06 12.55
C LYS A 145 -10.46 -6.67 11.44
N ILE A 146 -10.03 -5.88 10.46
CA ILE A 146 -10.87 -5.54 9.29
C ILE A 146 -11.23 -6.81 8.51
N LYS A 147 -10.26 -7.70 8.26
CA LYS A 147 -10.49 -8.96 7.54
C LYS A 147 -11.46 -9.88 8.30
N ASN A 148 -11.31 -10.01 9.61
CA ASN A 148 -12.16 -10.90 10.41
C ASN A 148 -13.60 -10.38 10.55
N ARG A 149 -13.85 -9.07 10.37
CA ARG A 149 -15.21 -8.50 10.33
C ARG A 149 -15.98 -8.80 9.05
N ASN A 150 -15.31 -9.27 7.99
CA ASN A 150 -15.95 -9.65 6.73
C ASN A 150 -16.68 -11.01 6.79
N TYR A 151 -16.59 -11.73 7.92
CA TYR A 151 -17.13 -13.06 8.12
C TYR A 151 -17.98 -13.14 9.39
#